data_AF-A0A962HDJ0-F1
#
_entry.id   AF-A0A962HDJ0-F1
#
_cell.length_a   1.000
_cell.length_b   1.000
_cell.length_c   1.000
_cell.angle_alpha   90.00
_cell.angle_beta   90.00
_cell.angle_gamma   90.00
#
_symmetry.space_group_name_H-M   'P 1'
#
loop_
_entity.id
_entity.type
_entity.pdbx_description
1 polymer ?
#
loop_
_entity_poly.entity_id
_entity_poly.type
_entity_poly.pdbx_seq_one_letter_code
_entity_poly.pdbx_strand_id
1 'polypeptide(L)'
;MNVIETILPGVVILEPKVFGDHRGFFLETYRQNQYSECGLDLPFVQDNHSRSSKGVLRGLHFQTRNPQGKLVRVARGAVYDVAADVNPDSPTYGQYVGVEL
;
A
#
# COMPACT_ATOMS: atom_id res chain seq x y z
N MET A 1 9.65 7.33 -8.29
CA MET A 1 8.37 7.23 -7.55
C MET A 1 8.38 8.36 -6.54
N ASN A 2 7.25 9.02 -6.29
CA ASN A 2 7.15 9.95 -5.15
C ASN A 2 6.66 9.15 -3.93
N VAL A 3 7.22 9.44 -2.76
CA VAL A 3 6.89 8.76 -1.49
C VAL A 3 6.37 9.82 -0.55
N ILE A 4 5.11 9.67 -0.15
CA ILE A 4 4.43 10.59 0.74
C ILE A 4 4.31 9.90 2.10
N GLU A 5 5.00 10.46 3.09
CA GLU A 5 4.88 10.01 4.48
C GLU A 5 3.48 10.32 5.01
N THR A 6 2.99 9.43 5.86
CA THR A 6 1.71 9.63 6.56
C THR A 6 1.96 9.92 8.03
N ILE A 7 0.88 10.19 8.78
CA ILE A 7 0.98 10.35 10.23
C ILE A 7 1.42 9.05 10.92
N LEU A 8 1.23 7.89 10.30
CA LEU A 8 1.62 6.59 10.87
C LEU A 8 3.04 6.24 10.41
N PRO A 9 4.02 6.10 11.33
CA PRO A 9 5.37 5.70 10.97
C PRO A 9 5.39 4.37 10.22
N GLY A 10 6.08 4.33 9.06
CA GLY A 10 6.18 3.14 8.22
C GLY A 10 5.01 2.90 7.27
N VAL A 11 3.95 3.70 7.33
CA VAL A 11 2.88 3.72 6.32
C VAL A 11 3.14 4.89 5.38
N VAL A 12 3.31 4.58 4.10
CA VAL A 12 3.59 5.57 3.04
C VAL A 12 2.63 5.41 1.88
N ILE A 13 2.35 6.52 1.20
CA ILE A 13 1.64 6.52 -0.08
C ILE A 13 2.68 6.59 -1.19
N LEU A 14 2.58 5.67 -2.15
CA LEU A 14 3.48 5.59 -3.29
C LEU A 14 2.79 6.11 -4.55
N GLU A 15 3.33 7.16 -5.13
CA GLU A 15 2.86 7.69 -6.41
C GLU A 15 3.80 7.21 -7.53
N PRO A 16 3.37 6.21 -8.33
CA PRO A 16 4.18 5.69 -9.42
C PRO A 16 4.27 6.69 -10.57
N LYS A 17 5.34 6.60 -11.35
CA LYS A 17 5.40 7.29 -12.65
C LYS A 17 4.55 6.52 -13.65
N VAL A 18 3.58 7.20 -14.25
CA VAL A 18 2.73 6.65 -15.32
C VAL A 18 3.14 7.27 -16.64
N PHE A 19 3.50 6.43 -17.61
CA PHE A 19 3.91 6.84 -18.95
C PHE A 19 2.74 6.59 -19.91
N GLY A 20 2.05 7.65 -20.32
CA GLY A 20 0.89 7.58 -21.22
C GLY A 20 1.25 7.88 -22.68
N ASP A 21 0.58 7.20 -23.61
CA ASP A 21 0.57 7.52 -25.04
C ASP A 21 -0.77 7.16 -25.69
N HIS A 22 -0.88 7.31 -27.02
CA HIS A 22 -2.13 7.06 -27.77
C HIS A 22 -2.65 5.61 -27.69
N ARG A 23 -1.83 4.65 -27.24
CA ARG A 23 -2.20 3.23 -27.06
C ARG A 23 -2.75 2.94 -25.66
N GLY A 24 -2.49 3.84 -24.71
CA GLY A 24 -2.83 3.64 -23.30
C GLY A 24 -1.72 4.14 -22.37
N PHE A 25 -1.41 3.38 -21.33
CA PHE A 25 -0.37 3.73 -20.38
C PHE A 25 0.49 2.53 -20.01
N PHE A 26 1.71 2.83 -19.58
CA PHE A 26 2.67 1.89 -19.02
C PHE A 26 3.15 2.40 -17.67
N LEU A 27 3.27 1.51 -16.70
CA LEU A 27 3.88 1.80 -15.41
C LEU A 27 4.55 0.54 -14.86
N GLU A 28 5.60 0.76 -14.08
CA GLU A 28 6.19 -0.28 -13.26
C GLU A 28 5.49 -0.29 -11.91
N THR A 29 4.69 -1.31 -11.65
CA THR A 29 3.96 -1.43 -10.38
C THR A 29 4.89 -1.78 -9.22
N TYR A 30 6.02 -2.42 -9.53
CA TYR A 30 7.09 -2.74 -8.59
C TYR A 30 8.41 -2.84 -9.35
N ARG A 31 9.48 -2.28 -8.77
CA ARG A 31 10.86 -2.51 -9.19
C ARG A 31 11.75 -2.48 -7.96
N GLN A 32 12.41 -3.60 -7.65
CA GLN A 32 13.13 -3.78 -6.37
C GLN A 32 14.09 -2.63 -6.06
N ASN A 33 14.96 -2.25 -7.00
CA ASN A 33 15.91 -1.17 -6.75
C ASN A 33 15.26 0.19 -6.47
N GLN A 34 14.19 0.56 -7.19
CA GLN A 34 13.47 1.82 -6.94
C GLN A 34 12.82 1.85 -5.55
N TYR A 35 12.31 0.71 -5.09
CA TYR A 35 11.71 0.59 -3.76
C TYR A 35 12.80 0.62 -2.67
N SER A 36 13.90 -0.09 -2.88
CA SER A 36 15.05 -0.07 -1.96
C SER A 36 15.66 1.33 -1.83
N GLU A 37 15.78 2.09 -2.92
CA GLU A 37 16.22 3.49 -2.93
C GLU A 37 15.31 4.41 -2.11
N CYS A 38 14.05 4.02 -1.91
CA CYS A 38 13.07 4.71 -1.07
C CYS A 38 13.01 4.17 0.38
N GLY A 39 13.94 3.30 0.78
CA GLY A 39 13.93 2.67 2.12
C GLY A 39 12.91 1.53 2.27
N LEU A 40 12.36 1.04 1.16
CA LEU A 40 11.45 -0.12 1.12
C LEU A 40 12.21 -1.33 0.57
N ASP A 41 13.13 -1.86 1.36
CA ASP A 41 14.12 -2.87 0.97
C ASP A 41 13.70 -4.32 1.28
N LEU A 42 12.52 -4.52 1.86
CA LEU A 42 11.98 -5.84 2.14
C LEU A 42 11.65 -6.63 0.86
N PRO A 43 11.92 -7.95 0.81
CA PRO A 43 11.64 -8.75 -0.37
C PRO A 43 10.14 -8.98 -0.57
N PHE A 44 9.71 -8.95 -1.82
CA PHE A 44 8.36 -9.35 -2.21
C PHE A 44 8.27 -10.88 -2.27
N VAL A 45 7.55 -11.49 -1.31
CA VAL A 45 7.51 -12.96 -1.14
C VAL A 45 6.19 -13.60 -1.53
N GLN A 46 5.14 -12.82 -1.75
CA GLN A 46 3.80 -13.32 -2.06
C GLN A 46 2.99 -12.26 -2.81
N ASP A 47 2.27 -12.68 -3.85
CA ASP A 47 1.31 -11.84 -4.58
C ASP A 47 -0.13 -12.33 -4.32
N ASN A 48 -1.06 -11.37 -4.19
CA ASN A 48 -2.48 -11.64 -3.99
C ASN A 48 -3.31 -10.73 -4.91
N HIS A 49 -4.31 -11.31 -5.57
CA HIS A 49 -5.26 -10.56 -6.40
C HIS A 49 -6.69 -10.85 -5.95
N SER A 50 -7.46 -9.81 -5.67
CA SER A 50 -8.87 -9.96 -5.25
C SER A 50 -9.78 -9.00 -6.02
N ARG A 51 -11.04 -9.37 -6.13
CA ARG A 51 -12.12 -8.53 -6.65
C ARG A 51 -13.25 -8.47 -5.64
N SER A 52 -13.79 -7.27 -5.45
CA SER A 52 -14.91 -7.00 -4.55
C SER A 52 -16.04 -6.31 -5.34
N SER A 53 -17.29 -6.59 -4.98
CA SER A 53 -18.43 -5.77 -5.38
C SER A 53 -18.52 -4.51 -4.50
N LYS A 54 -19.23 -3.48 -4.96
CA LYS A 54 -19.47 -2.26 -4.19
C LYS A 54 -20.09 -2.59 -2.84
N GLY A 55 -19.55 -2.00 -1.76
CA GLY A 55 -20.04 -2.18 -0.40
C GLY A 55 -19.37 -3.31 0.40
N VAL A 56 -18.50 -4.11 -0.23
CA VAL A 56 -17.72 -5.12 0.50
C VAL A 56 -16.61 -4.45 1.30
N LEU A 57 -16.54 -4.75 2.59
CA LEU A 57 -15.45 -4.39 3.49
C LEU A 57 -14.61 -5.64 3.81
N ARG A 58 -13.28 -5.51 3.72
CA ARG A 58 -12.31 -6.56 4.12
C ARG A 58 -11.35 -5.96 5.14
N GLY A 59 -11.34 -6.48 6.36
CA GLY A 59 -10.44 -6.01 7.41
C GLY A 59 -11.11 -5.88 8.79
N LEU A 60 -10.38 -5.39 9.80
CA LEU A 60 -8.94 -5.11 9.76
C LEU A 60 -8.13 -6.40 9.95
N HIS A 61 -7.04 -6.57 9.19
CA HIS A 61 -6.19 -7.76 9.22
C HIS A 61 -4.76 -7.42 9.62
N PHE A 62 -4.24 -8.07 10.65
CA PHE A 62 -2.85 -8.00 11.07
C PHE A 62 -2.34 -9.39 11.47
N GLN A 63 -1.01 -9.57 11.49
CA GLN A 63 -0.36 -10.83 11.83
C GLN A 63 0.72 -10.58 12.89
N THR A 64 0.69 -11.35 13.99
CA THR A 64 1.74 -11.31 15.04
C THR A 64 2.82 -12.36 14.82
N ARG A 65 2.51 -13.44 14.10
CA ARG A 65 3.47 -14.47 13.66
C ARG A 65 3.70 -14.31 12.16
N ASN A 66 4.97 -14.25 11.76
CA ASN A 66 5.38 -13.95 10.38
C ASN A 66 4.70 -12.66 9.86
N PRO A 67 4.98 -11.50 10.49
CA PRO A 67 4.40 -10.23 10.06
C PRO A 67 4.75 -9.94 8.60
N GLN A 68 3.81 -9.33 7.88
CA GLN A 68 3.94 -9.08 6.44
C GLN A 68 3.65 -7.61 6.14
N GLY A 69 4.64 -6.91 5.57
CA GLY A 69 4.41 -5.65 4.87
C GLY A 69 3.57 -5.88 3.61
N LYS A 70 2.68 -4.95 3.29
CA LYS A 70 1.75 -5.08 2.15
C LYS A 70 1.94 -3.90 1.22
N LEU A 71 2.20 -4.20 -0.06
CA LEU A 71 2.07 -3.25 -1.16
C LEU A 71 0.67 -3.44 -1.76
N VAL A 72 -0.21 -2.45 -1.60
CA VAL A 72 -1.62 -2.52 -2.02
C VAL A 72 -1.86 -1.52 -3.16
N ARG A 73 -2.59 -1.95 -4.20
CA ARG A 73 -3.03 -1.09 -5.30
C ARG A 73 -4.38 -1.55 -5.84
N VAL A 74 -5.14 -0.63 -6.43
CA VAL A 74 -6.37 -0.95 -7.18
C VAL A 74 -6.08 -0.91 -8.67
N ALA A 75 -6.25 -2.05 -9.35
CA ALA A 75 -6.05 -2.13 -10.79
C ALA A 75 -7.27 -1.62 -11.59
N ARG A 76 -8.47 -1.64 -10.99
CA ARG A 76 -9.72 -1.20 -11.61
C ARG A 76 -10.76 -0.85 -10.55
N GLY A 77 -11.43 0.29 -10.72
CA GLY A 77 -12.40 0.80 -9.76
C GLY A 77 -11.72 1.72 -8.75
N ALA A 78 -12.27 1.78 -7.54
CA ALA A 78 -11.69 2.51 -6.42
C ALA A 78 -11.97 1.77 -5.11
N VAL A 79 -11.05 1.87 -4.14
CA VAL A 79 -11.20 1.35 -2.79
C VAL A 79 -10.78 2.42 -1.79
N TYR A 80 -11.58 2.63 -0.74
CA TYR A 80 -11.12 3.37 0.44
C TYR A 80 -10.28 2.43 1.30
N ASP A 81 -8.96 2.52 1.17
CA ASP A 81 -7.99 1.69 1.88
C ASP A 81 -7.61 2.35 3.21
N VAL A 82 -7.48 1.54 4.27
CA VAL A 82 -7.26 2.03 5.63
C VAL A 82 -6.13 1.23 6.28
N ALA A 83 -5.13 1.95 6.77
CA ALA A 83 -4.09 1.44 7.67
C ALA A 83 -4.33 2.01 9.08
N ALA A 84 -4.28 1.15 10.09
CA ALA A 84 -4.48 1.52 11.49
C ALA A 84 -3.29 1.06 12.33
N ASP A 85 -2.85 1.92 13.24
CA ASP A 85 -1.79 1.58 14.18
C ASP A 85 -2.37 0.87 15.40
N VAL A 86 -2.06 -0.42 15.50
CA VAL A 86 -2.51 -1.31 16.56
C VAL A 86 -1.40 -1.64 17.56
N ASN A 87 -0.23 -1.01 17.47
CA ASN A 87 0.88 -1.24 18.38
C ASN A 87 0.71 -0.38 19.66
N PRO A 88 0.46 -0.97 20.85
CA PRO A 88 0.24 -0.21 22.08
C PRO A 88 1.41 0.68 22.50
N ASP A 89 2.62 0.35 22.06
CA ASP A 89 3.84 1.09 22.38
C ASP A 89 4.11 2.25 21.39
N SER A 90 3.28 2.39 20.35
CA SER A 90 3.46 3.41 19.31
C SER A 90 2.96 4.79 19.77
N PRO A 91 3.68 5.89 19.42
CA PRO A 91 3.19 7.25 19.67
C PRO A 91 1.87 7.57 18.94
N THR A 92 1.53 6.79 17.91
CA THR A 92 0.31 6.95 17.10
C THR A 92 -0.72 5.84 17.35
N TYR A 93 -0.60 5.10 18.47
CA TYR A 93 -1.53 4.02 18.81
C TYR A 93 -3.00 4.44 18.71
N GLY A 94 -3.81 3.66 17.99
CA GLY A 94 -5.23 3.91 17.76
C GLY A 94 -5.53 4.94 16.67
N GLN A 95 -4.52 5.57 16.07
CA GLN A 95 -4.70 6.42 14.89
C GLN A 95 -4.79 5.59 13.61
N TYR A 96 -5.37 6.18 12.56
CA TYR A 96 -5.49 5.56 11.25
C TYR A 96 -5.24 6.57 10.13
N VAL A 97 -4.87 6.06 8.97
CA VAL A 97 -4.80 6.79 7.71
C VAL A 97 -5.74 6.09 6.73
N GLY A 98 -6.55 6.88 6.03
CA GLY A 98 -7.42 6.41 4.95
C GLY A 98 -7.07 7.13 3.64
N VAL A 99 -7.04 6.38 2.54
CA VAL A 99 -6.76 6.91 1.20
C VAL A 99 -7.66 6.21 0.17
N GLU A 100 -8.10 6.94 -0.85
CA GLU A 100 -8.74 6.32 -2.02
C GLU A 100 -7.65 5.81 -2.97
N LEU A 101 -7.65 4.50 -3.23
CA LEU A 101 -6.78 3.80 -4.19
C LEU A 101 -7.54 3.42 -5.45
#